data_AF-V2XTB9-F1
#
_entry.id   AF-V2XTB9-F1
#
_cell.length_a   1.000
_cell.length_b   1.000
_cell.length_c   1.000
_cell.angle_alpha   90.00
_cell.angle_beta   90.00
_cell.angle_gamma   90.00
#
_symmetry.space_group_name_H-M   'P 1'
#
loop_
_entity.id
_entity.type
_entity.pdbx_description
1 polymer ?
#
loop_
_entity_poly.entity_id
_entity_poly.type
_entity_poly.pdbx_seq_one_letter_code
_entity_poly.pdbx_strand_id
1 'polypeptide(L)'
;MVGNPSVLQQVSLYMVSLRHHKVKDGEEPMSAHAITPDIIGHMYNFNCKSENFDIKPVIAQKRNKDEKNPNQWGGPRLHRLMQFIYCILFVCLLRIDEALKINFDHIEYVSETDGKLLKLTLPFCKTNQHGDIKPFFIREFPPELAHLCLVRAYKEWIRVSRIPSGYICHKVNSGDQPSNNDSDAMTSSFFLEKFHNNLIDISIDPNPYGTHSFRHGGCQWLSVDLCWAIQRI
;
A
#
# COMPACT_ATOMS: atom_id res chain seq x y z
N MET A 1 41.27 15.50 7.53
CA MET A 1 40.13 14.92 6.80
C MET A 1 39.22 14.27 7.81
N VAL A 2 38.08 14.88 8.13
CA VAL A 2 37.09 14.29 9.05
C VAL A 2 36.20 13.38 8.21
N GLY A 3 36.36 12.06 8.38
CA GLY A 3 35.53 11.07 7.69
C GLY A 3 34.08 11.16 8.13
N ASN A 4 33.15 10.84 7.23
CA ASN A 4 31.72 10.87 7.52
C ASN A 4 31.41 9.91 8.70
N PRO A 5 30.94 10.42 9.85
CA PRO A 5 30.69 9.60 11.04
C PRO A 5 29.60 8.55 10.82
N SER A 6 28.75 8.67 9.79
CA SER A 6 27.74 7.65 9.46
C SER A 6 28.34 6.35 8.92
N VAL A 7 29.61 6.37 8.50
CA VAL A 7 30.34 5.19 7.96
C VAL A 7 31.24 4.56 9.02
N LEU A 8 31.29 5.14 10.23
CA LEU A 8 32.11 4.63 11.33
C LEU A 8 31.48 3.36 11.89
N GLN A 9 32.27 2.29 11.98
CA GLN A 9 31.80 0.98 12.47
C GLN A 9 31.18 1.06 13.87
N GLN A 10 31.71 1.93 14.72
CA GLN A 10 31.20 2.16 16.08
C GLN A 10 29.79 2.77 16.09
N VAL A 11 29.49 3.67 15.15
CA VAL A 11 28.15 4.25 14.97
C VAL A 11 27.19 3.20 14.41
N SER A 12 27.64 2.37 13.47
CA SER A 12 26.83 1.25 12.94
C SER A 12 26.44 0.25 14.05
N LEU A 13 27.41 -0.17 14.87
CA LEU A 13 27.16 -1.07 16.01
C LEU A 13 26.23 -0.45 17.05
N TYR A 14 26.40 0.84 17.34
CA TYR A 14 25.51 1.59 18.22
C TYR A 14 24.07 1.60 17.67
N MET A 15 23.88 1.89 16.38
CA MET A 15 22.56 1.91 15.74
C MET A 15 21.88 0.52 15.76
N VAL A 16 22.64 -0.56 15.58
CA VAL A 16 22.14 -1.94 15.69
C VAL A 16 21.70 -2.23 17.13
N SER A 17 22.53 -1.90 18.13
CA SER A 17 22.19 -2.10 19.55
C SER A 17 20.95 -1.32 19.97
N LEU A 18 20.79 -0.07 19.50
CA LEU A 18 19.60 0.76 19.71
C LEU A 18 18.33 0.12 19.15
N ARG A 19 18.41 -0.45 17.94
CA ARG A 19 17.27 -1.19 17.34
C ARG A 19 16.88 -2.39 18.19
N HIS A 20 17.86 -3.18 18.66
CA HIS A 20 17.57 -4.30 19.55
C HIS A 20 16.98 -3.87 20.90
N HIS A 21 17.42 -2.74 21.45
CA HIS A 21 16.87 -2.20 22.70
C HIS A 21 15.41 -1.78 22.53
N LYS A 22 15.09 -1.07 21.45
CA LYS A 22 13.73 -0.66 21.10
C LYS A 22 12.78 -1.85 20.94
N VAL A 23 13.24 -2.93 20.29
CA VAL A 23 12.48 -4.18 20.16
C VAL A 23 12.25 -4.86 21.51
N LYS A 24 13.24 -4.83 22.42
CA LYS A 24 13.08 -5.35 23.79
C LYS A 24 12.10 -4.53 24.62
N ASP A 25 12.03 -3.23 24.40
CA ASP A 25 11.09 -2.31 25.05
C ASP A 25 9.67 -2.40 24.47
N GLY A 26 9.44 -3.31 23.52
CA GLY A 26 8.13 -3.56 22.91
C GLY A 26 7.78 -2.59 21.78
N GLU A 27 8.71 -1.75 21.33
CA GLU A 27 8.53 -1.01 20.07
C GLU A 27 8.58 -2.00 18.90
N GLU A 28 7.60 -1.93 18.00
CA GLU A 28 7.64 -2.73 16.77
C GLU A 28 8.95 -2.42 16.00
N PRO A 29 9.72 -3.46 15.60
CA PRO A 29 10.91 -3.25 14.81
C PRO A 29 10.59 -2.42 13.58
N MET A 30 11.31 -1.31 13.39
CA MET A 30 11.22 -0.52 12.17
C MET A 30 11.55 -1.45 11.00
N SER A 31 10.56 -1.74 10.14
CA SER A 31 10.68 -2.73 9.09
C SER A 31 11.91 -2.47 8.23
N ALA A 32 12.91 -3.34 8.34
CA ALA A 32 14.17 -3.17 7.67
C ALA A 32 14.14 -3.70 6.23
N HIS A 33 13.20 -4.60 5.92
CA HIS A 33 13.12 -5.23 4.60
C HIS A 33 12.27 -4.40 3.64
N ALA A 34 12.82 -4.22 2.44
CA ALA A 34 12.12 -3.68 1.30
C ALA A 34 11.20 -4.76 0.70
N ILE A 35 9.96 -4.40 0.39
CA ILE A 35 9.09 -5.28 -0.39
C ILE A 35 9.54 -5.26 -1.85
N THR A 36 9.59 -6.41 -2.51
CA THR A 36 9.98 -6.49 -3.93
C THR A 36 8.74 -6.44 -4.83
N PRO A 37 8.90 -6.04 -6.11
CA PRO A 37 7.83 -6.15 -7.10
C PRO A 37 7.28 -7.58 -7.20
N ASP A 38 8.16 -8.59 -7.13
CA ASP A 38 7.78 -10.01 -7.19
C ASP A 38 6.86 -10.42 -6.03
N ILE A 39 7.15 -9.97 -4.80
CA ILE A 39 6.29 -10.25 -3.64
C ILE A 39 4.90 -9.64 -3.86
N ILE A 40 4.83 -8.40 -4.37
CA ILE A 40 3.55 -7.77 -4.72
C ILE A 40 2.84 -8.55 -5.84
N GLY A 41 3.59 -9.07 -6.82
CA GLY A 41 3.07 -9.94 -7.87
C GLY A 41 2.48 -11.25 -7.33
N HIS A 42 3.14 -11.90 -6.38
CA HIS A 42 2.63 -13.11 -5.73
C HIS A 42 1.35 -12.83 -4.94
N MET A 43 1.31 -11.75 -4.15
CA MET A 43 0.10 -11.32 -3.45
C MET A 43 -1.04 -11.00 -4.44
N TYR A 44 -0.74 -10.31 -5.54
CA TYR A 44 -1.72 -9.98 -6.58
C TYR A 44 -2.31 -11.24 -7.20
N ASN A 45 -1.47 -12.20 -7.59
CA ASN A 45 -1.92 -13.46 -8.17
C ASN A 45 -2.78 -14.28 -7.20
N PHE A 46 -2.41 -14.30 -5.92
CA PHE A 46 -3.21 -14.94 -4.87
C PHE A 46 -4.59 -14.27 -4.71
N ASN A 47 -4.62 -12.93 -4.68
CA ASN A 47 -5.83 -12.14 -4.57
C ASN A 47 -6.74 -12.25 -5.79
N CYS A 48 -6.18 -12.51 -6.97
CA CYS A 48 -6.92 -12.67 -8.23
C CYS A 48 -7.47 -14.08 -8.47
N LYS A 49 -7.26 -15.03 -7.55
CA LYS A 49 -7.96 -16.33 -7.60
C LYS A 49 -9.46 -16.11 -7.52
N SER A 50 -10.25 -16.90 -8.24
CA SER A 50 -11.73 -16.76 -8.31
C SER A 50 -12.37 -16.73 -6.92
N GLU A 51 -11.89 -17.56 -6.00
CA GLU A 51 -12.33 -17.62 -4.60
C GLU A 51 -12.22 -16.28 -3.86
N ASN A 52 -11.20 -15.49 -4.20
CA ASN A 52 -10.87 -14.22 -3.55
C ASN A 52 -11.29 -13.01 -4.38
N PHE A 53 -11.57 -13.18 -5.68
CA PHE A 53 -11.83 -12.06 -6.59
C PHE A 53 -13.31 -11.88 -6.94
N ASP A 54 -14.10 -12.96 -6.93
CA ASP A 54 -15.49 -12.94 -7.36
C ASP A 54 -16.42 -12.40 -6.26
N ILE A 55 -17.07 -11.27 -6.54
CA ILE A 55 -18.04 -10.66 -5.62
C ILE A 55 -19.34 -11.45 -5.70
N LYS A 56 -19.56 -12.29 -4.70
CA LYS A 56 -20.84 -12.98 -4.51
C LYS A 56 -21.90 -11.97 -4.05
N PRO A 57 -23.15 -12.04 -4.58
CA PRO A 57 -24.22 -11.17 -4.11
C PRO A 57 -24.43 -11.38 -2.61
N VAL A 58 -24.65 -10.28 -1.88
CA VAL A 58 -24.95 -10.31 -0.44
C VAL A 58 -26.32 -10.93 -0.25
N ILE A 59 -26.38 -12.26 -0.28
CA ILE A 59 -27.51 -12.97 0.30
C ILE A 59 -27.33 -12.76 1.80
N ALA A 60 -28.35 -12.24 2.47
CA ALA A 60 -28.41 -12.05 3.92
C ALA A 60 -28.43 -13.41 4.64
N GLN A 61 -27.46 -14.29 4.36
CA GLN A 61 -27.19 -15.44 5.17
C GLN A 61 -26.42 -14.92 6.38
N LYS A 62 -27.04 -15.05 7.56
CA LYS A 62 -26.33 -14.99 8.83
C LYS A 62 -25.11 -15.89 8.67
N ARG A 63 -23.91 -15.33 8.48
CA ARG A 63 -22.68 -16.10 8.55
C ARG A 63 -22.68 -16.76 9.92
N ASN A 64 -22.94 -18.06 9.99
CA ASN A 64 -22.75 -18.82 11.20
C ASN A 64 -21.32 -18.56 11.64
N LYS A 65 -21.13 -18.09 12.88
CA LYS A 65 -19.81 -17.80 13.44
C LYS A 65 -18.86 -19.01 13.34
N ASP A 66 -19.44 -20.21 13.24
CA ASP A 66 -18.79 -21.50 13.25
C ASP A 66 -18.24 -21.96 11.88
N GLU A 67 -18.63 -21.31 10.77
CA GLU A 67 -18.12 -21.59 9.41
C GLU A 67 -17.08 -20.55 8.93
N LYS A 68 -16.56 -19.72 9.82
CA LYS A 68 -15.43 -18.87 9.46
C LYS A 68 -14.20 -19.75 9.32
N ASN A 69 -13.79 -20.02 8.08
CA ASN A 69 -12.43 -20.46 7.82
C ASN A 69 -11.48 -19.46 8.49
N PRO A 70 -10.72 -19.86 9.53
CA PRO A 70 -9.89 -18.93 10.30
C PRO A 70 -8.82 -18.26 9.43
N ASN A 71 -8.49 -18.87 8.29
CA ASN A 71 -7.53 -18.36 7.32
C ASN A 71 -8.10 -17.29 6.37
N GLN A 72 -9.42 -17.09 6.31
CA GLN A 72 -10.00 -16.09 5.40
C GLN A 72 -10.09 -14.71 6.08
N TRP A 73 -9.04 -13.91 5.91
CA TRP A 73 -8.92 -12.58 6.55
C TRP A 73 -9.62 -11.45 5.79
N GLY A 74 -9.94 -11.67 4.51
CA GLY A 74 -10.49 -10.65 3.61
C GLY A 74 -11.48 -11.21 2.61
N GLY A 75 -12.31 -10.31 2.07
CA GLY A 75 -13.16 -10.58 0.92
C GLY A 75 -12.68 -9.85 -0.33
N PRO A 76 -13.34 -10.07 -1.48
CA PRO A 76 -12.91 -9.52 -2.75
C PRO A 76 -12.74 -8.00 -2.81
N ARG A 77 -13.59 -7.25 -2.11
CA ARG A 77 -13.44 -5.79 -2.06
C ARG A 77 -12.22 -5.39 -1.25
N LEU A 78 -12.00 -6.02 -0.09
CA LEU A 78 -10.82 -5.76 0.72
C LEU A 78 -9.54 -6.09 -0.06
N HIS A 79 -9.46 -7.20 -0.78
CA HIS A 79 -8.28 -7.52 -1.60
C HIS A 79 -8.00 -6.45 -2.67
N ARG A 80 -9.03 -5.94 -3.36
CA ARG A 80 -8.88 -4.86 -4.35
C ARG A 80 -8.44 -3.53 -3.71
N LEU A 81 -8.97 -3.21 -2.53
CA LEU A 81 -8.54 -2.04 -1.76
C LEU A 81 -7.07 -2.15 -1.35
N MET A 82 -6.68 -3.30 -0.80
CA MET A 82 -5.29 -3.55 -0.40
C MET A 82 -4.36 -3.45 -1.61
N GLN A 83 -4.75 -3.99 -2.77
CA GLN A 83 -3.97 -3.87 -4.01
C GLN A 83 -3.79 -2.41 -4.43
N PHE A 84 -4.85 -1.61 -4.37
CA PHE A 84 -4.78 -0.18 -4.66
C PHE A 84 -3.79 0.53 -3.72
N ILE A 85 -3.86 0.26 -2.41
CA ILE A 85 -2.96 0.85 -1.42
C ILE A 85 -1.51 0.42 -1.69
N TYR A 86 -1.25 -0.86 -1.99
CA TYR A 86 0.09 -1.35 -2.32
C TYR A 86 0.68 -0.61 -3.51
N CYS A 87 -0.08 -0.46 -4.60
CA CYS A 87 0.35 0.27 -5.78
C CYS A 87 0.66 1.74 -5.45
N ILE A 88 -0.18 2.43 -4.67
CA ILE A 88 0.09 3.82 -4.28
C ILE A 88 1.38 3.93 -3.45
N LEU A 89 1.53 3.10 -2.42
CA LEU A 89 2.69 3.18 -1.53
C LEU A 89 4.00 2.86 -2.26
N PHE A 90 3.96 1.87 -3.16
CA PHE A 90 5.12 1.39 -3.89
C PHE A 90 5.50 2.31 -5.05
N VAL A 91 4.53 2.69 -5.90
CA VAL A 91 4.81 3.49 -7.12
C VAL A 91 4.99 4.97 -6.80
N CYS A 92 4.20 5.52 -5.88
CA CYS A 92 4.26 6.95 -5.54
C CYS A 92 5.17 7.24 -4.34
N LEU A 93 5.75 6.21 -3.70
CA LEU A 93 6.64 6.32 -2.55
C LEU A 93 6.01 7.08 -1.37
N LEU A 94 4.69 7.01 -1.21
CA LEU A 94 3.97 7.72 -0.16
C LEU A 94 4.11 7.03 1.19
N ARG A 95 4.05 7.81 2.27
CA ARG A 95 3.83 7.23 3.60
C ARG A 95 2.40 6.71 3.72
N ILE A 96 2.21 5.73 4.60
CA ILE A 96 0.89 5.13 4.84
C ILE A 96 -0.14 6.17 5.28
N ASP A 97 0.24 7.12 6.12
CA ASP A 97 -0.65 8.18 6.60
C ASP A 97 -1.01 9.19 5.50
N GLU A 98 -0.12 9.40 4.53
CA GLU A 98 -0.40 10.21 3.33
C GLU A 98 -1.36 9.46 2.40
N ALA A 99 -1.11 8.16 2.14
CA ALA A 99 -1.92 7.33 1.25
C ALA A 99 -3.35 7.10 1.76
N LEU A 100 -3.52 6.86 3.07
CA LEU A 100 -4.83 6.61 3.66
C LEU A 100 -5.71 7.86 3.72
N LYS A 101 -5.11 9.06 3.64
CA LYS A 101 -5.82 10.35 3.65
C LYS A 101 -6.10 10.90 2.25
N ILE A 102 -5.88 10.12 1.20
CA ILE A 102 -6.24 10.51 -0.17
C ILE A 102 -7.78 10.52 -0.28
N ASN A 103 -8.31 11.65 -0.77
CA ASN A 103 -9.74 11.89 -1.01
C ASN A 103 -10.02 11.69 -2.50
N PHE A 104 -11.28 11.45 -2.86
CA PHE A 104 -11.71 11.27 -4.24
C PHE A 104 -11.28 12.44 -5.14
N ASP A 105 -11.41 13.67 -4.65
CA ASP A 105 -11.04 14.91 -5.37
C ASP A 105 -9.53 15.04 -5.66
N HIS A 106 -8.70 14.24 -4.99
CA HIS A 106 -7.25 14.26 -5.20
C HIS A 106 -6.82 13.42 -6.41
N ILE A 107 -7.70 12.57 -6.95
CA ILE A 107 -7.42 11.70 -8.07
C ILE A 107 -8.28 12.10 -9.26
N GLU A 108 -7.62 12.51 -10.34
CA GLU A 108 -8.28 12.92 -11.58
C GLU A 108 -7.76 12.11 -12.76
N TYR A 109 -8.64 11.75 -13.69
CA TYR A 109 -8.22 11.28 -15.00
C TYR A 109 -7.89 12.47 -15.89
N VAL A 110 -6.75 12.42 -16.57
CA VAL A 110 -6.40 13.47 -17.54
C VAL A 110 -7.20 13.21 -18.83
N SER A 111 -8.16 14.09 -19.13
CA SER A 111 -9.19 13.94 -20.17
C SER A 111 -8.66 13.57 -21.57
N GLU A 112 -7.43 13.95 -21.90
CA GLU A 112 -6.82 13.71 -23.21
C GLU A 112 -6.34 12.27 -23.44
N THR A 113 -6.35 11.42 -22.41
CA THR A 113 -5.65 10.12 -22.42
C THR A 113 -6.54 8.89 -22.32
N ASP A 114 -7.85 9.03 -22.55
CA ASP A 114 -8.80 7.90 -22.51
C ASP A 114 -8.75 7.13 -21.17
N GLY A 115 -8.56 7.86 -20.06
CA GLY A 115 -8.45 7.28 -18.72
C GLY A 115 -7.20 6.43 -18.48
N LYS A 116 -6.15 6.57 -19.31
CA LYS A 116 -4.86 5.87 -19.15
C LYS A 116 -3.82 6.67 -18.38
N LEU A 117 -4.08 7.94 -18.10
CA LEU A 117 -3.24 8.79 -17.25
C LEU A 117 -4.04 9.26 -16.04
N LEU A 118 -3.49 8.97 -14.86
CA LEU A 118 -4.01 9.37 -13.57
C LEU A 118 -3.13 10.49 -13.01
N LYS A 119 -3.77 11.57 -12.59
CA LYS A 119 -3.15 12.68 -11.87
C LYS A 119 -3.52 12.54 -10.40
N LEU A 120 -2.51 12.35 -9.54
CA LEU A 120 -2.68 12.31 -8.09
C LEU A 120 -2.08 13.58 -7.48
N THR A 121 -2.94 14.38 -6.85
CA THR A 121 -2.55 15.60 -6.15
C THR A 121 -2.56 15.33 -4.65
N LEU A 122 -1.47 15.61 -3.94
CA LEU A 122 -1.45 15.39 -2.49
C LEU A 122 -1.87 16.67 -1.75
N PRO A 123 -2.78 16.57 -0.76
CA PRO A 123 -3.18 17.72 0.05
C PRO A 123 -2.06 18.18 1.00
N PHE A 124 -1.23 17.24 1.46
CA PHE A 124 -0.08 17.50 2.31
C PHE A 124 0.97 16.42 2.10
N CYS A 125 2.24 16.78 2.33
CA CYS A 125 3.36 15.84 2.32
C CYS A 125 4.30 16.26 3.45
N LYS A 126 4.61 15.32 4.35
CA LYS A 126 5.42 15.64 5.55
C LYS A 126 6.81 16.20 5.22
N THR A 127 7.31 15.95 4.01
CA THR A 127 8.62 16.40 3.56
C THR A 127 8.61 17.75 2.84
N ASN A 128 7.45 18.36 2.58
CA ASN A 128 7.35 19.66 1.93
C ASN A 128 6.89 20.73 2.92
N GLN A 129 7.84 21.32 3.66
CA GLN A 129 7.58 22.44 4.58
C GLN A 129 7.16 23.74 3.86
N HIS A 130 7.34 23.83 2.54
CA HIS A 130 7.21 25.06 1.74
C HIS A 130 6.07 25.04 0.69
N GLY A 131 5.07 24.17 0.82
CA GLY A 131 3.75 24.39 0.22
C GLY A 131 3.50 23.98 -1.24
N ASP A 132 4.50 23.68 -2.07
CA ASP A 132 4.27 23.29 -3.49
C ASP A 132 4.59 21.82 -3.76
N ILE A 133 3.62 20.93 -3.54
CA ILE A 133 3.74 19.51 -3.90
C ILE A 133 3.34 19.34 -5.36
N LYS A 134 4.29 18.95 -6.21
CA LYS A 134 3.98 18.62 -7.60
C LYS A 134 3.08 17.38 -7.67
N PRO A 135 2.05 17.37 -8.53
CA PRO A 135 1.20 16.20 -8.69
C PRO A 135 1.96 15.06 -9.35
N PHE A 136 1.54 13.83 -9.03
CA PHE A 136 2.06 12.62 -9.66
C PHE A 136 1.24 12.32 -10.91
N PHE A 137 1.92 12.18 -12.05
CA PHE A 137 1.32 11.78 -13.31
C PHE A 137 1.69 10.31 -13.59
N ILE A 138 0.71 9.42 -13.54
CA ILE A 138 0.92 7.98 -13.54
C ILE A 138 0.18 7.39 -14.73
N ARG A 139 0.95 6.87 -15.69
CA ARG A 139 0.41 6.17 -16.86
C ARG A 139 0.03 4.74 -16.51
N GLU A 140 -0.93 4.21 -17.22
CA GLU A 140 -1.24 2.79 -17.18
C GLU A 140 0.00 1.98 -17.58
N PHE A 141 0.34 1.00 -16.74
CA PHE A 141 1.49 0.13 -16.93
C PHE A 141 1.14 -1.02 -17.88
N PRO A 142 2.13 -1.60 -18.56
CA PRO A 142 1.88 -2.70 -19.49
C PRO A 142 1.38 -3.95 -18.73
N PRO A 143 0.75 -4.92 -19.42
CA PRO A 143 0.13 -6.11 -18.81
C PRO A 143 1.04 -6.90 -17.85
N GLU A 144 2.33 -6.96 -18.13
CA GLU A 144 3.33 -7.69 -17.34
C GLU A 144 3.49 -7.10 -15.94
N LEU A 145 3.26 -5.79 -15.81
CA LEU A 145 3.31 -5.04 -14.55
C LEU A 145 1.92 -4.72 -14.00
N ALA A 146 0.89 -5.51 -14.35
CA ALA A 146 -0.47 -5.31 -13.87
C ALA A 146 -0.58 -5.23 -12.34
N HIS A 147 0.24 -6.03 -11.63
CA HIS A 147 0.32 -6.05 -10.18
C HIS A 147 0.85 -4.75 -9.55
N LEU A 148 1.56 -3.91 -10.31
CA LEU A 148 2.00 -2.58 -9.87
C LEU A 148 1.20 -1.45 -10.49
N CYS A 149 0.23 -1.76 -11.35
CA CYS A 149 -0.47 -0.75 -12.12
C CYS A 149 -1.50 -0.02 -11.24
N LEU A 150 -1.15 1.18 -10.78
CA LEU A 150 -2.06 2.00 -9.99
C LEU A 150 -3.35 2.34 -10.74
N VAL A 151 -3.26 2.66 -12.03
CA VAL A 151 -4.44 3.02 -12.84
C VAL A 151 -5.46 1.87 -12.86
N ARG A 152 -5.00 0.63 -13.07
CA ARG A 152 -5.88 -0.55 -13.05
C ARG A 152 -6.42 -0.83 -11.66
N ALA A 153 -5.56 -0.79 -10.64
CA ALA A 153 -5.98 -1.04 -9.25
C ALA A 153 -7.03 -0.02 -8.79
N TYR A 154 -6.86 1.25 -9.16
CA TYR A 154 -7.82 2.32 -8.86
C TYR A 154 -9.15 2.12 -9.60
N LYS A 155 -9.13 1.85 -10.92
CA LYS A 155 -10.33 1.54 -11.70
C LYS A 155 -11.12 0.38 -11.09
N GLU A 156 -10.42 -0.68 -10.73
CA GLU A 156 -11.02 -1.85 -10.09
C GLU A 156 -11.63 -1.53 -8.74
N TRP A 157 -10.93 -0.76 -7.91
CA TRP A 157 -11.44 -0.35 -6.60
C TRP A 157 -12.69 0.52 -6.70
N ILE A 158 -12.67 1.59 -7.49
CA ILE A 158 -13.81 2.50 -7.66
C ILE A 158 -15.05 1.77 -8.21
N ARG A 159 -14.84 0.84 -9.15
CA ARG A 159 -15.91 0.01 -9.71
C ARG A 159 -16.66 -0.79 -8.64
N VAL A 160 -15.95 -1.33 -7.65
CA VAL A 160 -16.54 -2.21 -6.63
C VAL A 160 -16.97 -1.49 -5.36
N SER A 161 -16.28 -0.40 -5.01
CA SER A 161 -16.53 0.35 -3.79
C SER A 161 -17.75 1.25 -3.93
N ARG A 162 -18.01 1.77 -5.14
CA ARG A 162 -19.11 2.71 -5.44
C ARG A 162 -19.14 3.91 -4.49
N ILE A 163 -17.96 4.33 -4.02
CA ILE A 163 -17.80 5.50 -3.16
C ILE A 163 -18.01 6.76 -4.02
N PRO A 164 -18.95 7.64 -3.66
CA PRO A 164 -19.23 8.85 -4.44
C PRO A 164 -18.30 10.03 -4.09
N SER A 165 -17.80 10.09 -2.86
CA SER A 165 -17.03 11.21 -2.30
C SER A 165 -16.22 10.79 -1.06
N GLY A 166 -15.32 11.66 -0.60
CA GLY A 166 -14.57 11.43 0.64
C GLY A 166 -13.33 10.55 0.47
N TYR A 167 -12.83 10.00 1.59
CA TYR A 167 -11.60 9.21 1.58
C TYR A 167 -11.70 8.02 0.62
N ILE A 168 -10.67 7.75 -0.19
CA ILE A 168 -10.71 6.61 -1.11
C ILE A 168 -10.53 5.29 -0.34
N CYS A 169 -9.69 5.34 0.70
CA CYS A 169 -9.33 4.20 1.53
C CYS A 169 -10.30 4.04 2.72
N HIS A 170 -11.56 3.69 2.44
CA HIS A 170 -12.55 3.44 3.50
C HIS A 170 -12.23 2.18 4.30
N LYS A 171 -12.59 2.18 5.58
CA LYS A 171 -12.61 0.95 6.38
C LYS A 171 -13.60 -0.05 5.79
N VAL A 172 -13.17 -1.29 5.58
CA VAL A 172 -14.04 -2.38 5.12
C VAL A 172 -14.49 -3.21 6.32
N ASN A 173 -15.79 -3.47 6.42
CA ASN A 173 -16.36 -4.26 7.51
C ASN A 173 -16.21 -5.77 7.28
N SER A 174 -16.58 -6.57 8.28
CA SER A 174 -16.49 -8.04 8.18
C SER A 174 -17.38 -8.66 7.10
N GLY A 175 -18.33 -7.91 6.54
CA GLY A 175 -19.18 -8.30 5.42
C GLY A 175 -18.62 -7.88 4.05
N ASP A 176 -17.34 -7.48 4.00
CA ASP A 176 -16.65 -7.02 2.78
C ASP A 176 -17.32 -5.80 2.13
N GLN A 177 -17.98 -4.95 2.94
CA GLN A 177 -18.53 -3.67 2.50
C GLN A 177 -17.65 -2.52 3.00
N PRO A 178 -17.31 -1.54 2.16
CA PRO A 178 -16.79 -0.26 2.62
C PRO A 178 -17.77 0.41 3.59
N SER A 179 -17.27 1.16 4.57
CA SER A 179 -18.10 2.03 5.39
C SER A 179 -18.80 3.08 4.50
N ASN A 180 -20.06 3.39 4.82
CA ASN A 180 -20.83 4.44 4.12
C ASN A 180 -20.53 5.84 4.69
N ASN A 181 -19.72 5.93 5.75
CA ASN A 181 -19.36 7.21 6.36
C ASN A 181 -18.10 7.75 5.70
N ASP A 182 -18.21 8.90 5.02
CA ASP A 182 -17.12 9.59 4.33
C ASP A 182 -15.92 9.96 5.24
N SER A 183 -16.10 9.92 6.57
CA SER A 183 -15.06 10.19 7.57
C SER A 183 -14.32 8.96 8.08
N ASP A 184 -14.78 7.75 7.77
CA ASP A 184 -14.21 6.48 8.26
C ASP A 184 -13.06 5.99 7.36
N ALA A 185 -11.95 6.73 7.38
CA ALA A 185 -10.71 6.28 6.77
C ALA A 185 -10.19 5.00 7.44
N MET A 186 -9.59 4.11 6.66
CA MET A 186 -8.87 2.96 7.16
C MET A 186 -7.70 3.41 8.04
N THR A 187 -7.45 2.70 9.14
CA THR A 187 -6.30 2.96 10.02
C THR A 187 -5.04 2.24 9.53
N SER A 188 -3.87 2.78 9.85
CA SER A 188 -2.58 2.14 9.53
C SER A 188 -2.42 0.77 10.18
N SER A 189 -2.94 0.59 11.41
CA SER A 189 -2.92 -0.69 12.11
C SER A 189 -3.76 -1.76 11.41
N PHE A 190 -4.96 -1.39 10.94
CA PHE A 190 -5.82 -2.30 10.19
C PHE A 190 -5.16 -2.68 8.86
N PHE A 191 -4.57 -1.70 8.16
CA PHE A 191 -3.79 -1.97 6.96
C PHE A 191 -2.64 -2.96 7.24
N LEU A 192 -1.84 -2.73 8.29
CA LEU A 192 -0.69 -3.55 8.62
C LEU A 192 -1.08 -4.99 8.93
N GLU A 193 -2.13 -5.18 9.72
CA GLU A 193 -2.71 -6.50 10.02
C GLU A 193 -3.10 -7.24 8.73
N LYS A 194 -3.80 -6.55 7.82
CA LYS A 194 -4.25 -7.15 6.56
C LYS A 194 -3.10 -7.43 5.59
N PHE A 195 -2.10 -6.56 5.57
CA PHE A 195 -0.90 -6.76 4.80
C PHE A 195 -0.12 -8.00 5.29
N HIS A 196 0.05 -8.14 6.60
CA HIS A 196 0.70 -9.32 7.19
C HIS A 196 -0.04 -10.61 6.87
N ASN A 197 -1.38 -10.62 6.94
CA ASN A 197 -2.15 -11.80 6.55
C ASN A 197 -1.96 -12.16 5.06
N ASN A 198 -1.87 -11.18 4.16
CA ASN A 198 -1.59 -11.44 2.74
C ASN A 198 -0.18 -12.03 2.52
N LEU A 199 0.82 -11.59 3.31
CA LEU A 199 2.15 -12.20 3.27
C LEU A 199 2.12 -13.67 3.72
N ILE A 200 1.35 -13.97 4.76
CA ILE A 200 1.17 -15.34 5.26
C ILE A 200 0.53 -16.23 4.18
N ASP A 201 -0.45 -15.71 3.43
CA ASP A 201 -1.12 -16.45 2.33
C ASP A 201 -0.16 -16.89 1.22
N ILE A 202 0.91 -16.13 0.99
CA ILE A 202 1.99 -16.47 0.05
C ILE A 202 3.20 -17.11 0.73
N SER A 203 3.05 -17.55 1.98
CA SER A 203 4.08 -18.24 2.78
C SER A 203 5.33 -17.40 3.04
N ILE A 204 5.19 -16.08 3.19
CA ILE A 204 6.27 -15.16 3.57
C ILE A 204 6.10 -14.74 5.03
N ASP A 205 7.20 -14.75 5.79
CA ASP A 205 7.22 -14.23 7.16
C ASP A 205 6.92 -12.72 7.16
N PRO A 206 5.85 -12.26 7.85
CA PRO A 206 5.47 -10.85 7.86
C PRO A 206 6.31 -9.98 8.81
N ASN A 207 6.98 -10.57 9.81
CA ASN A 207 7.70 -9.84 10.85
C ASN A 207 8.72 -8.79 10.35
N PRO A 208 9.51 -9.03 9.29
CA PRO A 208 10.46 -8.03 8.81
C PRO A 208 9.81 -6.91 7.98
N TYR A 209 8.53 -7.03 7.62
CA TYR A 209 7.82 -6.11 6.75
C TYR A 209 6.86 -5.18 7.52
N GLY A 210 6.80 -3.94 7.09
CA GLY A 210 5.92 -2.93 7.67
C GLY A 210 5.57 -1.84 6.67
N THR A 211 4.97 -0.76 7.15
CA THR A 211 4.48 0.33 6.28
C THR A 211 5.62 1.02 5.50
N HIS A 212 6.84 1.02 6.06
CA HIS A 212 8.03 1.57 5.39
C HIS A 212 8.59 0.65 4.29
N SER A 213 8.31 -0.65 4.33
CA SER A 213 8.80 -1.63 3.34
C SER A 213 8.42 -1.26 1.91
N PHE A 214 7.22 -0.71 1.70
CA PHE A 214 6.75 -0.27 0.39
C PHE A 214 7.56 0.88 -0.18
N ARG A 215 7.85 1.90 0.62
CA ARG A 215 8.64 3.06 0.18
C ARG A 215 10.09 2.65 -0.10
N HIS A 216 10.66 1.81 0.77
CA HIS A 216 12.01 1.28 0.56
C HIS A 216 12.09 0.43 -0.71
N GLY A 217 11.13 -0.47 -0.91
CA GLY A 217 11.00 -1.30 -2.10
C GLY A 217 10.81 -0.51 -3.38
N GLY A 218 9.88 0.45 -3.38
CA GLY A 218 9.62 1.31 -4.52
C GLY A 218 10.84 2.15 -4.90
N CYS A 219 11.56 2.71 -3.92
CA CYS A 219 12.80 3.44 -4.17
C CYS A 219 13.85 2.54 -4.86
N GLN A 220 14.01 1.30 -4.37
CA GLN A 220 14.93 0.35 -4.98
C GLN A 220 14.49 -0.01 -6.40
N TRP A 221 13.22 -0.32 -6.61
CA TRP A 221 12.66 -0.66 -7.92
C TRP A 221 12.84 0.47 -8.95
N LEU A 222 12.52 1.71 -8.58
CA LEU A 222 12.70 2.87 -9.46
C LEU A 222 14.17 3.12 -9.79
N SER A 223 15.05 3.02 -8.79
CA SER A 223 16.48 3.31 -8.98
C SER A 223 17.23 2.20 -9.71
N VAL A 224 16.94 0.94 -9.40
CA VAL A 224 17.71 -0.22 -9.87
C VAL A 224 17.10 -0.78 -11.15
N ASP A 225 15.80 -1.09 -11.13
CA ASP A 225 15.16 -1.82 -12.22
C ASP A 225 14.73 -0.88 -13.35
N LEU A 226 14.19 0.28 -13.00
CA LEU A 226 13.79 1.31 -13.97
C LEU A 226 14.91 2.31 -14.30
N CYS A 227 16.08 2.18 -13.66
CA CYS A 227 17.24 3.04 -13.86
C CYS A 227 16.89 4.54 -13.83
N TRP A 228 15.91 4.95 -13.01
CA TRP A 228 15.59 6.36 -12.88
C TRP A 228 16.82 7.09 -12.35
N ALA A 229 17.30 8.05 -13.14
CA ALA A 229 18.42 8.88 -12.75
C ALA A 229 18.03 9.66 -11.49
N ILE A 230 18.50 9.21 -10.33
CA ILE A 230 18.46 10.01 -9.11
C ILE A 230 19.38 11.20 -9.40
N GLN A 231 18.81 12.34 -9.76
CA GLN A 231 19.57 13.57 -9.82
C GLN A 231 20.15 13.78 -8.43
N ARG A 232 21.49 13.71 -8.32
CA ARG A 232 22.19 14.13 -7.11
C ARG A 232 21.88 15.60 -6.90
N ILE A 233 21.16 15.90 -5.83
CA ILE A 233 20.97 17.26 -5.30
C ILE A 233 22.27 17.68 -4.64
#